data_AF-A0A2W4UJT3-F1
#
_entry.id   AF-A0A2W4UJT3-F1
#
_cell.length_a   1.000
_cell.length_b   1.000
_cell.length_c   1.000
_cell.angle_alpha   90.00
_cell.angle_beta   90.00
_cell.angle_gamma   90.00
#
_symmetry.space_group_name_H-M   'P 1'
#
loop_
_entity.id
_entity.type
_entity.pdbx_description
1 polymer ?
#
loop_
_entity_poly.entity_id
_entity_poly.type
_entity_poly.pdbx_seq_one_letter_code
_entity_poly.pdbx_strand_id
1 'polypeptide(L)'
;MHAQHSALNQQASNAPVQLPPHGFFTFLSRLSGVAPNATDLTSIRINADWLCVVVSFACLVFATLEGLAYNNIAQALGWGIPLFLGSLAITRWHAGQPLTMHINAALLVGMGALHVHIARGLLEYHFSFFILLPVMLAYRDTRPLLSMGLLIVIHHIVFDMLQQAGFECYIFRGPFSGMPAVALHGFYVSIAVLLLSVIAQTLRQHALAAEEGTKLLAYLDKEKGINLRVRAQTDEQGRMSPMGQVFNDYADNMAFVVAAFKMLRADIRELSQIAKELGAGNTQQMEESSQASKKLRDFVQSLGNQTRMGQSTAELSKKATEDSFDLLNELNQSLEQLQRIGKQAFDSSQQMQALHKEFQKEFSPAAAQQLQTTLSTLDNLNERTNGFMARMDVLKSGLSAIENQLVSIDRATHQWVENGHGNQRQGWEVLGAMEGMQARTESAFRTLASTVQTILRSDEMMREMEKRLSRFDV
;
A
#
# COMPACT_ATOMS: atom_id res chain seq x y z
N MET A 1 -18.33 -3.43 -3.36
CA MET A 1 -17.83 -2.36 -2.45
C MET A 1 -18.17 -0.93 -2.89
N HIS A 2 -19.18 -0.72 -3.78
CA HIS A 2 -19.54 0.63 -4.26
C HIS A 2 -20.88 1.20 -3.75
N ALA A 3 -21.59 0.50 -2.86
CA ALA A 3 -22.91 0.94 -2.37
C ALA A 3 -22.89 1.64 -0.99
N GLN A 4 -21.79 1.62 -0.26
CA GLN A 4 -21.70 2.22 1.09
C GLN A 4 -21.18 3.66 1.11
N HIS A 5 -20.73 4.21 -0.02
CA HIS A 5 -20.24 5.59 -0.11
C HIS A 5 -21.35 6.63 -0.38
N SER A 6 -22.59 6.22 -0.65
CA SER A 6 -23.67 7.16 -1.00
C SER A 6 -24.55 7.59 0.18
N ALA A 7 -24.42 6.97 1.37
CA ALA A 7 -25.28 7.26 2.51
C ALA A 7 -24.70 8.27 3.51
N LEU A 8 -23.46 8.72 3.34
CA LEU A 8 -22.78 9.67 4.24
C LEU A 8 -22.77 11.13 3.73
N ASN A 9 -23.49 11.42 2.64
CA ASN A 9 -23.57 12.77 2.06
C ASN A 9 -24.87 13.53 2.37
N GLN A 10 -25.69 13.05 3.30
CA GLN A 10 -26.82 13.83 3.82
C GLN A 10 -26.35 14.70 5.00
N GLN A 11 -26.01 15.95 4.67
CA GLN A 11 -26.08 17.14 5.54
C GLN A 11 -25.47 17.01 6.95
N ALA A 12 -24.15 16.82 7.02
CA ALA A 12 -23.39 17.46 8.08
C ALA A 12 -23.16 18.93 7.66
N SER A 13 -24.17 19.78 7.86
CA SER A 13 -23.94 21.22 7.81
C SER A 13 -22.98 21.56 8.97
N ASN A 14 -21.71 21.83 8.65
CA ASN A 14 -20.71 22.41 9.56
C ASN A 14 -21.04 23.86 9.96
N ALA A 15 -22.32 24.24 9.95
CA ALA A 15 -22.75 25.42 10.67
C ALA A 15 -22.82 25.01 12.15
N PRO A 16 -22.10 25.67 13.07
CA PRO A 16 -22.45 25.54 14.49
C PRO A 16 -23.95 25.80 14.58
N VAL A 17 -24.68 24.97 15.32
CA VAL A 17 -26.11 25.21 15.59
C VAL A 17 -26.21 26.59 16.22
N GLN A 18 -26.43 27.60 15.39
CA GLN A 18 -26.61 28.97 15.82
C GLN A 18 -28.02 28.99 16.39
N LEU A 19 -28.10 28.98 17.72
CA LEU A 19 -29.32 29.33 18.43
C LEU A 19 -29.85 30.64 17.82
N PRO A 20 -31.17 30.75 17.60
CA PRO A 20 -31.74 31.92 16.95
C PRO A 20 -31.25 33.22 17.62
N PRO A 21 -30.95 34.28 16.84
CA PRO A 21 -30.26 35.48 17.32
C PRO A 21 -31.07 36.30 18.35
N HIS A 22 -32.33 35.94 18.57
CA HIS A 22 -33.24 36.58 19.52
C HIS A 22 -33.83 35.53 20.45
N GLY A 23 -33.29 35.44 21.67
CA GLY A 23 -33.76 34.52 22.69
C GLY A 23 -33.27 34.91 24.08
N PHE A 24 -33.97 34.43 25.11
CA PHE A 24 -33.66 34.65 26.53
C PHE A 24 -32.19 34.36 26.86
N PHE A 25 -31.60 33.33 26.25
CA PHE A 25 -30.20 32.97 26.43
C PHE A 25 -29.21 33.99 25.83
N THR A 26 -29.54 34.63 24.71
CA THR A 26 -28.73 35.71 24.13
C THR A 26 -28.79 36.97 25.00
N PHE A 27 -29.95 37.27 25.60
CA PHE A 27 -30.08 38.34 26.58
C PHE A 27 -29.24 38.09 27.84
N LEU A 28 -29.32 36.88 28.41
CA LEU A 28 -28.47 36.49 29.55
C LEU A 28 -26.98 36.58 29.21
N SER A 29 -26.56 36.12 28.03
CA SER A 29 -25.16 36.20 27.58
C SER A 29 -24.63 37.63 27.48
N ARG A 30 -25.50 38.60 27.16
CA ARG A 30 -25.12 40.03 27.12
C ARG A 30 -24.94 40.62 28.53
N LEU A 31 -25.75 40.17 29.49
CA LEU A 31 -25.62 40.61 30.89
C LEU A 31 -24.40 40.01 31.56
N SER A 32 -24.13 38.72 31.31
CA SER A 32 -22.99 38.01 31.89
C SER A 32 -21.66 38.30 31.20
N GLY A 33 -21.68 38.74 29.94
CA GLY A 33 -20.47 38.85 29.11
C GLY A 33 -19.90 37.48 28.69
N VAL A 34 -20.65 36.40 28.91
CA VAL A 34 -20.21 35.02 28.68
C VAL A 34 -21.01 34.41 27.53
N ALA A 35 -20.36 33.66 26.65
CA ALA A 35 -21.01 33.02 25.51
C ALA A 35 -22.14 32.07 25.93
N PRO A 36 -23.27 32.02 25.19
CA PRO A 36 -24.42 31.17 25.53
C PRO A 36 -24.12 29.67 25.45
N ASN A 37 -23.06 29.28 24.74
CA ASN A 37 -22.63 27.89 24.56
C ASN A 37 -21.42 27.51 25.42
N ALA A 38 -21.13 28.28 26.47
CA ALA A 38 -19.99 27.99 27.34
C ALA A 38 -20.16 26.60 27.99
N THR A 39 -19.13 25.77 27.82
CA THR A 39 -19.07 24.41 28.36
C THR A 39 -18.33 24.34 29.69
N ASP A 40 -17.52 25.36 30.02
CA ASP A 40 -16.78 25.43 31.26
C ASP A 40 -17.69 25.78 32.45
N LEU A 41 -17.40 25.17 33.61
CA LEU A 41 -18.23 25.31 34.80
C LEU A 41 -18.25 26.73 35.37
N THR A 42 -17.20 27.53 35.17
CA THR A 42 -17.10 28.89 35.70
C THR A 42 -18.07 29.82 34.96
N SER A 43 -18.05 29.77 33.64
CA SER A 43 -18.98 30.46 32.74
C SER A 43 -20.43 30.06 33.00
N ILE A 44 -20.69 28.77 33.22
CA ILE A 44 -22.03 28.28 33.59
C ILE A 44 -22.50 28.92 34.91
N ARG A 45 -21.62 29.02 35.92
CA ARG A 45 -21.95 29.66 37.21
C ARG A 45 -22.26 31.14 37.04
N ILE A 46 -21.46 31.88 36.27
CA ILE A 46 -21.69 33.31 36.00
C ILE A 46 -23.07 33.50 35.34
N ASN A 47 -23.41 32.69 34.35
CA ASN A 47 -24.73 32.75 33.71
C ASN A 47 -25.88 32.43 34.69
N ALA A 48 -25.67 31.47 35.61
CA ALA A 48 -26.64 31.13 36.65
C ALA A 48 -26.82 32.25 37.68
N ASP A 49 -25.76 32.96 38.07
CA ASP A 49 -25.84 34.12 38.97
C ASP A 49 -26.69 35.23 38.35
N TRP A 50 -26.50 35.52 37.06
CA TRP A 50 -27.32 36.50 36.34
C TRP A 50 -28.77 36.05 36.14
N LEU A 51 -29.00 34.75 35.97
CA LEU A 51 -30.35 34.21 35.99
C LEU A 51 -31.04 34.47 37.34
N CYS A 52 -30.33 34.30 38.46
CA CYS A 52 -30.87 34.61 39.79
C CYS A 52 -31.26 36.09 39.92
N VAL A 53 -30.49 37.01 39.36
CA VAL A 53 -30.83 38.45 39.36
C VAL A 53 -32.12 38.71 38.58
N VAL A 54 -32.25 38.12 37.38
CA VAL A 54 -33.45 38.26 36.55
C VAL A 54 -34.68 37.68 37.23
N VAL A 55 -34.54 36.49 37.83
CA VAL A 55 -35.63 35.85 38.60
C VAL A 55 -35.98 36.68 39.84
N SER A 56 -34.99 37.19 40.57
CA SER A 56 -35.20 38.05 41.74
C SER A 56 -35.94 39.34 41.36
N PHE A 57 -35.60 39.94 40.22
CA PHE A 57 -36.35 41.09 39.69
C PHE A 57 -37.80 40.73 39.36
N ALA A 58 -38.05 39.58 38.73
CA ALA A 58 -39.41 39.12 38.44
C ALA A 58 -40.20 38.88 39.75
N CYS A 59 -39.58 38.31 40.77
CA CYS A 59 -40.17 38.18 42.11
C CYS A 59 -40.49 39.54 42.73
N LEU A 60 -39.61 40.55 42.61
CA LEU A 60 -39.88 41.91 43.10
C LEU A 60 -41.10 42.53 42.41
N VAL A 61 -41.20 42.40 41.09
CA VAL A 61 -42.37 42.89 40.33
C VAL A 61 -43.64 42.19 40.81
N PHE A 62 -43.60 40.86 40.98
CA PHE A 62 -44.75 40.11 41.45
C PHE A 62 -45.13 40.44 42.90
N ALA A 63 -44.16 40.59 43.80
CA ALA A 63 -44.37 41.01 45.18
C ALA A 63 -44.99 42.41 45.24
N THR A 64 -44.63 43.30 44.32
CA THR A 64 -45.25 44.64 44.22
C THR A 64 -46.72 44.54 43.82
N LEU A 65 -47.07 43.65 42.88
CA LEU A 65 -48.45 43.39 42.47
C LEU A 65 -49.27 42.77 43.62
N GLU A 66 -48.71 41.80 44.34
CA GLU A 66 -49.30 41.24 45.55
C GLU A 66 -49.49 42.32 46.63
N GLY A 67 -48.49 43.17 46.84
CA GLY A 67 -48.55 44.29 47.77
C GLY A 67 -49.67 45.28 47.44
N LEU A 68 -49.96 45.51 46.15
CA LEU A 68 -51.12 46.30 45.73
C LEU A 68 -52.43 45.55 46.03
N ALA A 69 -52.50 44.25 45.72
CA ALA A 69 -53.70 43.43 45.92
C ALA A 69 -54.08 43.25 47.40
N TYR A 70 -53.08 43.05 48.27
CA TYR A 70 -53.26 42.84 49.72
C TYR A 70 -53.08 44.12 50.55
N ASN A 71 -52.98 45.28 49.91
CA ASN A 71 -52.79 46.60 50.53
C ASN A 71 -51.58 46.69 51.48
N ASN A 72 -50.46 46.12 51.06
CA ASN A 72 -49.21 46.02 51.82
C ASN A 72 -47.95 46.33 50.96
N ILE A 73 -48.06 47.35 50.10
CA ILE A 73 -46.99 47.74 49.18
C ILE A 73 -45.69 48.19 49.89
N ALA A 74 -45.81 48.75 51.09
CA ALA A 74 -44.66 49.20 51.88
C ALA A 74 -43.75 48.02 52.26
N GLN A 75 -44.32 46.88 52.67
CA GLN A 75 -43.54 45.68 52.98
C GLN A 75 -43.01 45.02 51.70
N ALA A 76 -43.80 45.00 50.63
CA ALA A 76 -43.39 44.46 49.34
C ALA A 76 -42.12 45.15 48.79
N LEU A 77 -42.12 46.48 48.75
CA LEU A 77 -40.96 47.24 48.28
C LEU A 77 -39.85 47.30 49.33
N GLY A 78 -40.21 47.45 50.61
CA GLY A 78 -39.26 47.57 51.72
C GLY A 78 -38.35 46.36 51.89
N TRP A 79 -38.87 45.15 51.73
CA TRP A 79 -38.07 43.92 51.76
C TRP A 79 -37.62 43.46 50.37
N GLY A 80 -38.46 43.65 49.35
CA GLY A 80 -38.16 43.20 47.99
C GLY A 80 -36.98 43.94 47.36
N ILE A 81 -36.89 45.27 47.52
CA ILE A 81 -35.80 46.06 46.92
C ILE A 81 -34.44 45.63 47.50
N PRO A 82 -34.23 45.55 48.83
CA PRO A 82 -32.97 45.06 49.39
C PRO A 82 -32.60 43.65 48.95
N LEU A 83 -33.56 42.73 48.87
CA LEU A 83 -33.31 41.35 48.40
C LEU A 83 -32.83 41.33 46.93
N PHE A 84 -33.48 42.11 46.07
CA PHE A 84 -33.09 42.23 44.66
C PHE A 84 -31.72 42.92 44.51
N LEU A 85 -31.52 44.05 45.18
CA LEU A 85 -30.24 44.78 45.14
C LEU A 85 -29.11 43.94 45.72
N GLY A 86 -29.37 43.12 46.74
CA GLY A 86 -28.41 42.15 47.27
C GLY A 86 -27.98 41.15 46.20
N SER A 87 -28.93 40.60 45.44
CA SER A 87 -28.64 39.64 44.37
C SER A 87 -27.88 40.30 43.22
N LEU A 88 -28.29 41.51 42.84
CA LEU A 88 -27.60 42.31 41.81
C LEU A 88 -26.17 42.65 42.24
N ALA A 89 -25.96 43.11 43.48
CA ALA A 89 -24.66 43.52 43.98
C ALA A 89 -23.67 42.34 44.06
N ILE A 90 -24.09 41.22 44.65
CA ILE A 90 -23.21 40.05 44.78
C ILE A 90 -22.88 39.45 43.42
N THR A 91 -23.84 39.37 42.50
CA THR A 91 -23.60 38.91 41.12
C THR A 91 -22.69 39.88 40.37
N ARG A 92 -22.89 41.19 40.52
CA ARG A 92 -22.09 42.19 39.78
C ARG A 92 -20.62 42.25 40.22
N TRP A 93 -20.31 41.91 41.46
CA TRP A 93 -18.95 41.95 42.03
C TRP A 93 -18.28 40.59 42.17
N HIS A 94 -19.06 39.52 42.36
CA HIS A 94 -18.55 38.20 42.73
C HIS A 94 -19.17 37.05 41.91
N ALA A 95 -19.68 37.31 40.70
CA ALA A 95 -20.19 36.25 39.82
C ALA A 95 -19.15 35.13 39.58
N GLY A 96 -19.63 33.88 39.52
CA GLY A 96 -18.84 32.68 39.31
C GLY A 96 -18.21 32.10 40.58
N GLN A 97 -18.21 32.84 41.70
CA GLN A 97 -17.64 32.36 42.96
C GLN A 97 -18.56 31.33 43.66
N PRO A 98 -18.01 30.30 44.32
CA PRO A 98 -18.82 29.32 45.05
C PRO A 98 -19.67 29.91 46.18
N LEU A 99 -19.30 31.05 46.75
CA LEU A 99 -20.10 31.68 47.80
C LEU A 99 -21.36 32.36 47.24
N THR A 100 -21.25 32.92 46.03
CA THR A 100 -22.32 33.68 45.36
C THR A 100 -23.56 32.83 45.13
N MET A 101 -23.40 31.55 44.73
CA MET A 101 -24.55 30.64 44.55
C MET A 101 -25.31 30.38 45.86
N HIS A 102 -24.61 30.34 47.01
CA HIS A 102 -25.24 30.17 48.32
C HIS A 102 -25.97 31.45 48.76
N ILE A 103 -25.38 32.62 48.49
CA ILE A 103 -26.00 33.92 48.79
C ILE A 103 -27.23 34.12 47.91
N ASN A 104 -27.14 33.86 46.61
CA ASN A 104 -28.28 33.95 45.69
C ASN A 104 -29.40 32.96 46.07
N ALA A 105 -29.07 31.74 46.51
CA ALA A 105 -30.04 30.82 47.07
C ALA A 105 -30.78 31.43 48.28
N ALA A 106 -30.05 32.03 49.23
CA ALA A 106 -30.64 32.67 50.40
C ALA A 106 -31.53 33.87 50.04
N LEU A 107 -31.10 34.70 49.09
CA LEU A 107 -31.87 35.86 48.64
C LEU A 107 -33.17 35.45 47.92
N LEU A 108 -33.14 34.37 47.14
CA LEU A 108 -34.35 33.82 46.51
C LEU A 108 -35.28 33.15 47.52
N VAL A 109 -34.76 32.49 48.56
CA VAL A 109 -35.59 32.05 49.71
C VAL A 109 -36.23 33.26 50.38
N GLY A 110 -35.50 34.35 50.55
CA GLY A 110 -36.04 35.62 51.06
C GLY A 110 -37.19 36.17 50.19
N MET A 111 -37.07 36.09 48.87
CA MET A 111 -38.16 36.47 47.95
C MET A 111 -39.38 35.55 48.09
N GLY A 112 -39.18 34.23 48.17
CA GLY A 112 -40.28 33.29 48.43
C GLY A 112 -40.98 33.55 49.78
N ALA A 113 -40.19 33.80 50.82
CA ALA A 113 -40.68 34.18 52.14
C ALA A 113 -41.51 35.47 52.10
N LEU A 114 -41.07 36.47 51.31
CA LEU A 114 -41.79 37.72 51.13
C LEU A 114 -43.17 37.50 50.48
N HIS A 115 -43.26 36.66 49.45
CA HIS A 115 -44.54 36.32 48.80
C HIS A 115 -45.52 35.68 49.80
N VAL A 116 -45.06 34.69 50.58
CA VAL A 116 -45.88 34.05 51.61
C VAL A 116 -46.29 35.05 52.69
N HIS A 117 -45.38 35.93 53.08
CA HIS A 117 -45.63 36.94 54.10
C HIS A 117 -46.70 37.96 53.69
N ILE A 118 -46.58 38.55 52.50
CA ILE A 118 -47.56 39.52 51.97
C ILE A 118 -48.95 38.88 51.87
N ALA A 119 -49.01 37.62 51.44
CA ALA A 119 -50.23 36.84 51.35
C ALA A 119 -50.77 36.34 52.70
N ARG A 120 -50.15 36.74 53.82
CA ARG A 120 -50.51 36.36 55.20
C ARG A 120 -50.54 34.85 55.41
N GLY A 121 -49.56 34.13 54.87
CA GLY A 121 -49.39 32.68 55.09
C GLY A 121 -50.32 31.79 54.27
N LEU A 122 -50.88 32.28 53.15
CA LEU A 122 -51.68 31.47 52.24
C LEU A 122 -50.85 30.34 51.62
N LEU A 123 -51.43 29.14 51.56
CA LEU A 123 -50.74 27.92 51.14
C LEU A 123 -50.26 28.01 49.68
N GLU A 124 -51.04 28.64 48.80
CA GLU A 124 -50.75 28.74 47.37
C GLU A 124 -49.44 29.48 47.09
N TYR A 125 -49.07 30.46 47.93
CA TYR A 125 -47.82 31.20 47.75
C TYR A 125 -46.58 30.40 48.19
N HIS A 126 -46.74 29.28 48.90
CA HIS A 126 -45.64 28.38 49.22
C HIS A 126 -45.11 27.64 47.97
N PHE A 127 -45.92 27.57 46.90
CA PHE A 127 -45.45 27.06 45.60
C PHE A 127 -44.30 27.90 45.03
N SER A 128 -44.13 29.15 45.45
CA SER A 128 -42.98 29.99 45.07
C SER A 128 -41.64 29.29 45.38
N PHE A 129 -41.50 28.63 46.53
CA PHE A 129 -40.28 27.90 46.87
C PHE A 129 -39.99 26.75 45.89
N PHE A 130 -41.03 26.02 45.46
CA PHE A 130 -40.90 24.93 44.48
C PHE A 130 -40.63 25.43 43.06
N ILE A 131 -41.06 26.65 42.71
CA ILE A 131 -40.76 27.28 41.43
C ILE A 131 -39.32 27.82 41.42
N LEU A 132 -38.85 28.35 42.55
CA LEU A 132 -37.52 28.93 42.67
C LEU A 132 -36.42 27.87 42.83
N LEU A 133 -36.71 26.73 43.44
CA LEU A 133 -35.72 25.67 43.65
C LEU A 133 -35.07 25.14 42.35
N PRO A 134 -35.82 24.85 41.26
CA PRO A 134 -35.24 24.49 39.96
C PRO A 134 -34.34 25.56 39.33
N VAL A 135 -34.45 26.84 39.71
CA VAL A 135 -33.53 27.88 39.21
C VAL A 135 -32.09 27.56 39.61
N MET A 136 -31.88 26.93 40.78
CA MET A 136 -30.56 26.51 41.25
C MET A 136 -29.96 25.39 40.39
N LEU A 137 -30.77 24.68 39.58
CA LEU A 137 -30.28 23.67 38.64
C LEU A 137 -29.38 24.29 37.55
N ALA A 138 -29.53 25.59 37.27
CA ALA A 138 -28.70 26.32 36.32
C ALA A 138 -27.20 26.27 36.68
N TYR A 139 -26.86 26.18 37.97
CA TYR A 139 -25.48 26.04 38.42
C TYR A 139 -24.87 24.67 38.11
N ARG A 140 -25.69 23.66 37.77
CA ARG A 140 -25.28 22.25 37.60
C ARG A 140 -24.46 21.75 38.79
N ASP A 141 -24.80 22.21 39.97
CA ASP A 141 -24.12 21.91 41.24
C ASP A 141 -25.17 21.58 42.30
N THR A 142 -24.90 20.58 43.14
CA THR A 142 -25.83 20.15 44.20
C THR A 142 -25.78 21.05 45.42
N ARG A 143 -24.66 21.76 45.64
CA ARG A 143 -24.44 22.62 46.80
C ARG A 143 -25.50 23.73 46.96
N PRO A 144 -25.87 24.51 45.93
CA PRO A 144 -26.91 25.54 46.07
C PRO A 144 -28.30 24.95 46.30
N LEU A 145 -28.61 23.78 45.71
CA LEU A 145 -29.87 23.06 45.96
C LEU A 145 -30.00 22.64 47.44
N LEU A 146 -28.94 22.07 48.01
CA LEU A 146 -28.89 21.68 49.43
C LEU A 146 -29.02 22.92 50.33
N SER A 147 -28.33 24.01 49.99
CA SER A 147 -28.36 25.25 50.77
C SER A 147 -29.74 25.89 50.75
N MET A 148 -30.37 25.97 49.57
CA MET A 148 -31.71 26.49 49.41
C MET A 148 -32.73 25.64 50.17
N GLY A 149 -32.67 24.31 50.03
CA GLY A 149 -33.54 23.39 50.76
C GLY A 149 -33.43 23.54 52.29
N LEU A 150 -32.21 23.62 52.81
CA LEU A 150 -31.96 23.85 54.23
C LEU A 150 -32.53 25.20 54.70
N LEU A 151 -32.28 26.27 53.93
CA LEU A 151 -32.77 27.61 54.25
C LEU A 151 -34.30 27.68 54.22
N ILE A 152 -34.96 26.98 53.30
CA ILE A 152 -36.42 26.87 53.26
C ILE A 152 -36.93 26.23 54.55
N VAL A 153 -36.38 25.10 54.98
CA VAL A 153 -36.80 24.43 56.22
C VAL A 153 -36.56 25.31 57.44
N ILE A 154 -35.38 25.94 57.54
CA ILE A 154 -35.06 26.88 58.64
C ILE A 154 -36.05 28.04 58.65
N HIS A 155 -36.34 28.64 57.50
CA HIS A 155 -37.31 29.72 57.38
C HIS A 155 -38.69 29.29 57.91
N HIS A 156 -39.19 28.12 57.51
CA HIS A 156 -40.50 27.64 57.94
C HIS A 156 -40.54 27.38 59.45
N ILE A 157 -39.48 26.81 60.05
CA ILE A 157 -39.39 26.60 61.50
C ILE A 157 -39.36 27.95 62.23
N VAL A 158 -38.43 28.84 61.84
CA VAL A 158 -38.20 30.10 62.54
C VAL A 158 -39.42 31.02 62.44
N PHE A 159 -40.03 31.13 61.25
CA PHE A 159 -41.20 31.98 61.07
C PHE A 159 -42.45 31.39 61.76
N ASP A 160 -42.58 30.06 61.82
CA ASP A 160 -43.67 29.43 62.58
C ASP A 160 -43.53 29.73 64.09
N MET A 161 -42.32 29.63 64.63
CA MET A 161 -42.03 29.99 66.02
C MET A 161 -42.29 31.48 66.31
N LEU A 162 -41.87 32.38 65.41
CA LEU A 162 -42.12 33.82 65.55
C LEU A 162 -43.61 34.16 65.44
N GLN A 163 -44.33 33.53 64.52
CA GLN A 163 -45.77 33.70 64.37
C GLN A 163 -46.52 33.24 65.63
N GLN A 164 -46.14 32.08 66.19
CA GLN A 164 -46.72 31.56 67.43
C GLN A 164 -46.39 32.43 68.65
N ALA A 165 -45.22 33.07 68.66
CA ALA A 165 -44.83 34.03 69.69
C ALA A 165 -45.52 35.40 69.57
N GLY A 166 -46.36 35.60 68.54
CA GLY A 166 -47.16 36.82 68.35
C GLY A 166 -46.45 37.93 67.57
N PHE A 167 -45.31 37.65 66.94
CA PHE A 167 -44.70 38.59 65.99
C PHE A 167 -45.52 38.64 64.70
N GLU A 168 -45.52 39.80 64.03
CA GLU A 168 -46.12 39.97 62.70
C GLU A 168 -45.25 39.32 61.61
N CYS A 169 -45.01 38.01 61.72
CA CYS A 169 -44.32 37.18 60.74
C CYS A 169 -45.28 36.08 60.30
N TYR A 170 -45.82 36.17 59.08
CA TYR A 170 -46.77 35.17 58.57
C TYR A 170 -46.08 34.08 57.74
N ILE A 171 -46.32 32.82 58.09
CA ILE A 171 -45.91 31.63 57.36
C ILE A 171 -47.10 30.71 57.05
N PHE A 172 -47.93 30.36 58.04
CA PHE A 172 -49.06 29.46 57.84
C PHE A 172 -50.37 30.10 58.25
N ARG A 173 -51.41 29.90 57.43
CA ARG A 173 -52.79 30.30 57.71
C ARG A 173 -53.73 29.11 57.57
N GLY A 174 -54.56 28.90 58.59
CA GLY A 174 -55.62 27.89 58.56
C GLY A 174 -55.40 26.72 59.52
N PRO A 175 -56.22 25.66 59.41
CA PRO A 175 -56.26 24.56 60.39
C PRO A 175 -55.02 23.64 60.33
N PHE A 176 -54.32 23.61 59.20
CA PHE A 176 -53.07 22.87 59.04
C PHE A 176 -51.89 23.83 59.13
N SER A 177 -51.33 23.98 60.34
CA SER A 177 -50.24 24.90 60.67
C SER A 177 -49.30 24.28 61.71
N GLY A 178 -48.25 25.00 62.11
CA GLY A 178 -47.30 24.53 63.10
C GLY A 178 -46.34 23.46 62.57
N MET A 179 -45.70 22.75 63.51
CA MET A 179 -44.72 21.70 63.20
C MET A 179 -45.22 20.58 62.26
N PRO A 180 -46.50 20.13 62.29
CA PRO A 180 -47.00 19.16 61.30
C PRO A 180 -46.93 19.69 59.86
N ALA A 181 -47.24 20.98 59.66
CA ALA A 181 -47.14 21.60 58.35
C ALA A 181 -45.68 21.74 57.90
N VAL A 182 -44.79 22.16 58.80
CA VAL A 182 -43.34 22.21 58.55
C VAL A 182 -42.80 20.83 58.17
N ALA A 183 -43.19 19.77 58.89
CA ALA A 183 -42.74 18.41 58.61
C ALA A 183 -43.15 17.94 57.20
N LEU A 184 -44.39 18.20 56.79
CA LEU A 184 -44.87 17.85 55.46
C LEU A 184 -44.15 18.63 54.36
N HIS A 185 -44.00 19.95 54.52
CA HIS A 185 -43.27 20.78 53.54
C HIS A 185 -41.79 20.38 53.47
N GLY A 186 -41.16 20.13 54.61
CA GLY A 186 -39.78 19.66 54.69
C GLY A 186 -39.57 18.33 53.97
N PHE A 187 -40.52 17.40 54.07
CA PHE A 187 -40.49 16.14 53.32
C PHE A 187 -40.51 16.37 51.81
N TYR A 188 -41.46 17.16 51.29
CA TYR A 188 -41.56 17.45 49.86
C TYR A 188 -40.35 18.22 49.32
N VAL A 189 -39.85 19.22 50.07
CA VAL A 189 -38.64 19.96 49.71
C VAL A 189 -37.43 19.02 49.68
N SER A 190 -37.31 18.10 50.64
CA SER A 190 -36.21 17.12 50.67
C SER A 190 -36.22 16.20 49.45
N ILE A 191 -37.39 15.71 49.04
CA ILE A 191 -37.53 14.91 47.82
C ILE A 191 -37.17 15.73 46.57
N ALA A 192 -37.66 16.97 46.48
CA ALA A 192 -37.36 17.85 45.36
C ALA A 192 -35.87 18.16 45.25
N VAL A 193 -35.21 18.45 46.37
CA VAL A 193 -33.76 18.68 46.44
C VAL A 193 -32.98 17.43 46.02
N LEU A 194 -33.42 16.24 46.46
CA LEU A 194 -32.79 14.97 46.06
C LEU A 194 -32.87 14.77 44.54
N LEU A 195 -34.07 14.87 43.96
CA LEU A 195 -34.30 14.67 42.53
C LEU A 195 -33.51 15.69 41.69
N LEU A 196 -33.59 16.97 42.05
CA LEU A 196 -32.85 18.02 41.36
C LEU A 196 -31.34 17.85 41.52
N SER A 197 -30.87 17.33 42.64
CA SER A 197 -29.44 17.05 42.84
C SER A 197 -28.93 15.95 41.90
N VAL A 198 -29.72 14.90 41.67
CA VAL A 198 -29.38 13.86 40.68
C VAL A 198 -29.30 14.47 39.28
N ILE A 199 -30.30 15.27 38.89
CA ILE A 199 -30.32 15.94 37.58
C ILE A 199 -29.13 16.91 37.46
N ALA A 200 -28.80 17.65 38.51
CA ALA A 200 -27.66 18.58 38.51
C ALA A 200 -26.33 17.86 38.26
N GLN A 201 -26.14 16.69 38.88
CA GLN A 201 -24.94 15.87 38.65
C GLN A 201 -24.86 15.37 37.21
N THR A 202 -25.96 14.88 36.66
CA THR A 202 -26.02 14.45 35.24
C THR A 202 -25.70 15.60 34.30
N LEU A 203 -26.29 16.78 34.50
CA LEU A 203 -26.00 17.97 33.71
C LEU A 203 -24.54 18.42 33.83
N ARG A 204 -23.94 18.29 35.02
CA ARG A 204 -22.51 18.57 35.24
C ARG A 204 -21.62 17.63 34.44
N GLN A 205 -21.92 16.33 34.44
CA GLN A 205 -21.18 15.34 33.65
C GLN A 205 -21.27 15.63 32.15
N HIS A 206 -22.45 15.98 31.64
CA HIS A 206 -22.63 16.39 30.25
C HIS A 206 -21.84 17.66 29.90
N ALA A 207 -21.78 18.63 30.80
CA ALA A 207 -21.00 19.85 30.62
C ALA A 207 -19.49 19.55 30.47
N LEU A 208 -18.96 18.73 31.38
CA LEU A 208 -17.55 18.34 31.38
C LEU A 208 -17.18 17.53 30.14
N ALA A 209 -18.03 16.58 29.72
CA ALA A 209 -17.81 15.81 28.51
C ALA A 209 -17.82 16.68 27.25
N ALA A 210 -18.69 17.70 27.19
CA ALA A 210 -18.74 18.65 26.07
C ALA A 210 -17.50 19.56 26.05
N GLU A 211 -17.02 20.01 27.21
CA GLU A 211 -15.80 20.80 27.34
C GLU A 211 -14.57 20.00 26.86
N GLU A 212 -14.44 18.77 27.35
CA GLU A 212 -13.37 17.86 26.93
C GLU A 212 -13.43 17.57 25.43
N GLY A 213 -14.61 17.25 24.90
CA GLY A 213 -14.80 17.03 23.46
C GLY A 213 -14.36 18.23 22.63
N THR A 214 -14.67 19.45 23.07
CA THR A 214 -14.23 20.69 22.39
C THR A 214 -12.71 20.83 22.40
N LYS A 215 -12.05 20.52 23.52
CA LYS A 215 -10.59 20.54 23.63
C LYS A 215 -9.94 19.47 22.75
N LEU A 216 -10.48 18.25 22.74
CA LEU A 216 -9.97 17.15 21.92
C LEU A 216 -10.14 17.42 20.42
N LEU A 217 -11.28 17.97 20.00
CA LEU A 217 -11.53 18.37 18.62
C LEU A 217 -10.58 19.47 18.14
N ALA A 218 -10.10 20.35 19.04
CA ALA A 218 -9.10 21.36 18.68
C ALA A 218 -7.76 20.75 18.22
N TYR A 219 -7.45 19.50 18.64
CA TYR A 219 -6.28 18.76 18.17
C TYR A 219 -6.52 18.00 16.85
N LEU A 220 -7.76 17.95 16.36
CA LEU A 220 -8.15 17.38 15.06
C LEU A 220 -8.29 18.46 13.97
N ASP A 221 -7.57 19.57 14.10
CA ASP A 221 -7.65 20.69 13.18
C ASP A 221 -7.02 20.34 11.81
N LYS A 222 -7.84 20.36 10.78
CA LYS A 222 -7.48 20.02 9.39
C LYS A 222 -6.39 20.93 8.81
N GLU A 223 -6.28 22.18 9.29
CA GLU A 223 -5.32 23.17 8.77
C GLU A 223 -3.96 23.11 9.48
N LYS A 224 -3.94 22.73 10.76
CA LYS A 224 -2.72 22.68 11.58
C LYS A 224 -2.08 21.29 11.69
N GLY A 225 -2.77 20.27 11.18
CA GLY A 225 -2.37 18.87 11.34
C GLY A 225 -3.11 18.20 12.49
N ILE A 226 -3.29 16.89 12.38
CA ILE A 226 -4.03 16.09 13.36
C ILE A 226 -3.00 15.59 14.39
N ASN A 227 -3.02 16.18 15.59
CA ASN A 227 -2.12 15.79 16.68
C ASN A 227 -2.80 14.73 17.56
N LEU A 228 -2.38 13.49 17.35
CA LEU A 228 -2.81 12.31 18.09
C LEU A 228 -1.72 11.84 19.05
N ARG A 229 -0.77 12.69 19.47
CA ARG A 229 0.08 12.41 20.64
C ARG A 229 -0.60 12.82 21.93
N VAL A 230 -1.47 13.82 21.84
CA VAL A 230 -2.34 14.19 22.96
C VAL A 230 -3.27 13.02 23.25
N ARG A 231 -3.48 12.74 24.52
CA ARG A 231 -4.41 11.71 25.00
C ARG A 231 -5.41 12.36 25.93
N ALA A 232 -6.64 11.89 25.88
CA ALA A 232 -7.63 12.21 26.89
C ALA A 232 -7.15 11.67 28.24
N GLN A 233 -7.29 12.50 29.28
CA GLN A 233 -6.85 12.17 30.63
C GLN A 233 -8.01 11.62 31.47
N THR A 234 -7.68 10.80 32.46
CA THR A 234 -8.64 10.37 33.47
C THR A 234 -8.90 11.49 34.50
N ASP A 235 -10.09 11.52 35.08
CA ASP A 235 -10.42 12.37 36.23
C ASP A 235 -9.59 11.99 37.49
N GLU A 236 -9.72 12.76 38.57
CA GLU A 236 -9.05 12.49 39.86
C GLU A 236 -9.42 11.12 40.46
N GLN A 237 -10.53 10.51 40.03
CA GLN A 237 -10.96 9.18 40.44
C GLN A 237 -10.49 8.08 39.48
N GLY A 238 -9.64 8.41 38.49
CA GLY A 238 -9.11 7.47 37.51
C GLY A 238 -10.10 7.05 36.42
N ARG A 239 -11.21 7.78 36.24
CA ARG A 239 -12.23 7.47 35.24
C ARG A 239 -12.03 8.32 33.98
N MET A 240 -12.14 7.69 32.82
CA MET A 240 -12.09 8.37 31.53
C MET A 240 -13.50 8.70 31.05
N SER A 241 -13.69 9.84 30.41
CA SER A 241 -14.98 10.13 29.78
C SER A 241 -15.20 9.22 28.56
N PRO A 242 -16.46 8.95 28.17
CA PRO A 242 -16.76 8.19 26.96
C PRO A 242 -16.14 8.81 25.69
N MET A 243 -16.11 10.15 25.60
CA MET A 243 -15.50 10.85 24.47
C MET A 243 -13.97 10.71 24.48
N GLY A 244 -13.35 10.77 25.67
CA GLY A 244 -11.93 10.55 25.84
C GLY A 244 -11.49 9.14 25.45
N GLN A 245 -12.29 8.13 25.79
CA GLN A 245 -12.06 6.74 25.36
C GLN A 245 -12.09 6.62 23.83
N VAL A 246 -13.15 7.13 23.19
CA VAL A 246 -13.28 7.12 21.73
C VAL A 246 -12.11 7.84 21.05
N PHE A 247 -11.66 8.96 21.61
CA PHE A 247 -10.52 9.71 21.08
C PHE A 247 -9.21 8.92 21.18
N ASN A 248 -8.94 8.31 22.34
CA ASN A 248 -7.74 7.49 22.54
C ASN A 248 -7.76 6.24 21.65
N ASP A 249 -8.89 5.56 21.53
CA ASP A 249 -9.07 4.41 20.63
C ASP A 249 -8.82 4.81 19.16
N TYR A 250 -9.32 5.97 18.74
CA TYR A 250 -9.05 6.51 17.40
C TYR A 250 -7.55 6.77 17.20
N ALA A 251 -6.89 7.36 18.20
CA ALA A 251 -5.47 7.65 18.13
C ALA A 251 -4.61 6.38 18.05
N ASP A 252 -4.92 5.35 18.83
CA ASP A 252 -4.21 4.07 18.81
C ASP A 252 -4.42 3.32 17.48
N ASN A 253 -5.64 3.32 16.96
CA ASN A 253 -5.94 2.76 15.64
C ASN A 253 -5.19 3.50 14.51
N MET A 254 -5.09 4.82 14.58
CA MET A 254 -4.29 5.60 13.63
C MET A 254 -2.79 5.33 13.77
N ALA A 255 -2.28 5.15 14.99
CA ALA A 255 -0.89 4.79 15.23
C ALA A 255 -0.56 3.47 14.55
N PHE A 256 -1.44 2.49 14.71
CA PHE A 256 -1.35 1.19 14.05
C PHE A 256 -1.38 1.33 12.52
N VAL A 257 -2.30 2.12 11.95
CA VAL A 257 -2.37 2.35 10.50
C VAL A 257 -1.09 2.99 9.96
N VAL A 258 -0.55 4.01 10.63
CA VAL A 258 0.71 4.65 10.23
C VAL A 258 1.88 3.67 10.31
N ALA A 259 1.94 2.83 11.36
CA ALA A 259 2.98 1.81 11.50
C ALA A 259 2.89 0.73 10.41
N ALA A 260 1.69 0.18 10.16
CA ALA A 260 1.45 -0.80 9.11
C ALA A 260 1.78 -0.23 7.73
N PHE A 261 1.45 1.04 7.47
CA PHE A 261 1.79 1.71 6.23
C PHE A 261 3.30 1.89 6.04
N LYS A 262 4.04 2.21 7.11
CA LYS A 262 5.52 2.27 7.07
C LYS A 262 6.14 0.92 6.71
N MET A 263 5.62 -0.18 7.26
CA MET A 263 6.05 -1.54 6.89
C MET A 263 5.75 -1.83 5.41
N LEU A 264 4.50 -1.62 4.96
CA LEU A 264 4.11 -1.83 3.57
C LEU A 264 4.96 -1.02 2.57
N ARG A 265 5.38 0.19 2.95
CA ARG A 265 6.26 1.03 2.15
C ARG A 265 7.68 0.50 2.08
N ALA A 266 8.19 -0.15 3.14
CA ALA A 266 9.46 -0.85 3.08
C ALA A 266 9.39 -2.04 2.11
N ASP A 267 8.33 -2.85 2.21
CA ASP A 267 8.11 -4.02 1.33
C ASP A 267 8.00 -3.61 -0.15
N ILE A 268 7.27 -2.54 -0.47
CA ILE A 268 7.14 -2.04 -1.85
C ILE A 268 8.47 -1.51 -2.41
N ARG A 269 9.32 -0.92 -1.58
CA ARG A 269 10.67 -0.50 -2.00
C ARG A 269 11.56 -1.69 -2.32
N GLU A 270 11.51 -2.73 -1.48
CA GLU A 270 12.22 -3.98 -1.72
C GLU A 270 11.74 -4.66 -3.01
N LEU A 271 10.41 -4.80 -3.19
CA LEU A 271 9.82 -5.33 -4.42
C LEU A 271 10.20 -4.49 -5.66
N SER A 272 10.24 -3.16 -5.53
CA SER A 272 10.65 -2.27 -6.63
C SER A 272 12.12 -2.46 -7.00
N GLN A 273 12.99 -2.76 -6.02
CA GLN A 273 14.39 -3.06 -6.27
C GLN A 273 14.54 -4.42 -6.97
N ILE A 274 13.90 -5.47 -6.44
CA ILE A 274 13.89 -6.80 -7.07
C ILE A 274 13.36 -6.72 -8.50
N ALA A 275 12.29 -5.96 -8.72
CA ALA A 275 11.68 -5.75 -10.04
C ALA A 275 12.65 -5.09 -11.03
N LYS A 276 13.47 -4.12 -10.58
CA LYS A 276 14.50 -3.48 -11.42
C LYS A 276 15.63 -4.44 -11.76
N GLU A 277 16.12 -5.19 -10.78
CA GLU A 277 17.17 -6.20 -10.98
C GLU A 277 16.71 -7.29 -11.95
N LEU A 278 15.47 -7.77 -11.81
CA LEU A 278 14.87 -8.76 -12.71
C LEU A 278 14.72 -8.21 -14.14
N GLY A 279 14.29 -6.95 -14.30
CA GLY A 279 14.19 -6.31 -15.61
C GLY A 279 15.54 -6.17 -16.33
N ALA A 280 16.59 -5.79 -15.60
CA ALA A 280 17.95 -5.72 -16.14
C ALA A 280 18.49 -7.10 -16.53
N GLY A 281 18.34 -8.10 -15.65
CA GLY A 281 18.77 -9.47 -15.91
C GLY A 281 18.08 -10.11 -17.12
N ASN A 282 16.77 -9.92 -17.27
CA ASN A 282 16.03 -10.44 -18.43
C ASN A 282 16.51 -9.83 -19.75
N THR A 283 16.83 -8.52 -19.76
CA THR A 283 17.34 -7.83 -20.95
C THR A 283 18.68 -8.41 -21.38
N GLN A 284 19.59 -8.63 -20.42
CA GLN A 284 20.89 -9.26 -20.68
C GLN A 284 20.73 -10.69 -21.20
N GLN A 285 19.89 -11.50 -20.56
CA GLN A 285 19.64 -12.89 -20.96
C GLN A 285 19.09 -12.97 -22.41
N MET A 286 18.24 -12.03 -22.81
CA MET A 286 17.66 -11.99 -24.16
C MET A 286 18.70 -11.63 -25.21
N GLU A 287 19.61 -10.71 -24.91
CA GLU A 287 20.75 -10.37 -25.77
C GLU A 287 21.68 -11.58 -25.94
N GLU A 288 22.06 -12.24 -24.85
CA GLU A 288 22.91 -13.44 -24.88
C GLU A 288 22.27 -14.59 -25.68
N SER A 289 20.97 -14.83 -25.49
CA SER A 289 20.23 -15.86 -26.24
C SER A 289 20.16 -15.54 -27.73
N SER A 290 19.92 -14.27 -28.10
CA SER A 290 19.91 -13.81 -29.50
C SER A 290 21.28 -14.00 -30.17
N GLN A 291 22.36 -13.67 -29.46
CA GLN A 291 23.72 -13.88 -29.94
C GLN A 291 24.06 -15.37 -30.09
N ALA A 292 23.63 -16.22 -29.14
CA ALA A 292 23.82 -17.67 -29.23
C ALA A 292 23.09 -18.28 -30.44
N SER A 293 21.83 -17.89 -30.65
CA SER A 293 21.05 -18.30 -31.84
C SER A 293 21.72 -17.87 -33.14
N LYS A 294 22.27 -16.66 -33.20
CA LYS A 294 23.01 -16.16 -34.38
C LYS A 294 24.27 -17.01 -34.64
N LYS A 295 25.10 -17.24 -33.62
CA LYS A 295 26.31 -18.06 -33.74
C LYS A 295 26.00 -19.49 -34.19
N LEU A 296 24.92 -20.09 -33.66
CA LEU A 296 24.49 -21.42 -34.06
C LEU A 296 24.03 -21.43 -35.54
N ARG A 297 23.30 -20.40 -35.98
CA ARG A 297 22.89 -20.25 -37.38
C ARG A 297 24.08 -20.19 -38.33
N ASP A 298 25.07 -19.36 -37.99
CA ASP A 298 26.31 -19.21 -38.75
C ASP A 298 27.09 -20.54 -38.81
N PHE A 299 27.14 -21.27 -37.68
CA PHE A 299 27.76 -22.59 -37.61
C PHE A 299 27.07 -23.63 -38.50
N VAL A 300 25.73 -23.70 -38.48
CA VAL A 300 24.95 -24.65 -39.30
C VAL A 300 25.07 -24.34 -40.80
N GLN A 301 25.15 -23.05 -41.17
CA GLN A 301 25.45 -22.62 -42.54
C GLN A 301 26.86 -23.02 -42.97
N SER A 302 27.85 -22.82 -42.09
CA SER A 302 29.23 -23.24 -42.33
C SER A 302 29.35 -24.76 -42.51
N LEU A 303 28.65 -25.55 -41.69
CA LEU A 303 28.53 -27.00 -41.88
C LEU A 303 27.96 -27.35 -43.25
N GLY A 304 26.98 -26.59 -43.76
CA GLY A 304 26.43 -26.82 -45.10
C GLY A 304 27.40 -26.52 -46.23
N ASN A 305 28.17 -25.45 -46.11
CA ASN A 305 29.25 -25.15 -47.04
C ASN A 305 30.31 -26.26 -47.04
N GLN A 306 30.66 -26.73 -45.84
CA GLN A 306 31.54 -27.87 -45.67
C GLN A 306 30.96 -29.11 -46.36
N THR A 307 29.77 -29.60 -46.00
CA THR A 307 29.16 -30.80 -46.61
C THR A 307 29.16 -30.74 -48.14
N ARG A 308 28.85 -29.59 -48.74
CA ARG A 308 28.94 -29.39 -50.20
C ARG A 308 30.36 -29.56 -50.75
N MET A 309 31.36 -29.04 -50.06
CA MET A 309 32.78 -29.23 -50.43
C MET A 309 33.17 -30.73 -50.40
N GLY A 310 32.69 -31.48 -49.40
CA GLY A 310 32.89 -32.92 -49.34
C GLY A 310 32.23 -33.65 -50.51
N GLN A 311 30.98 -33.29 -50.85
CA GLN A 311 30.31 -33.86 -52.04
C GLN A 311 31.12 -33.60 -53.32
N SER A 312 31.63 -32.38 -53.50
CA SER A 312 32.49 -32.06 -54.64
C SER A 312 33.80 -32.85 -54.63
N THR A 313 34.37 -33.10 -53.45
CA THR A 313 35.61 -33.89 -53.30
C THR A 313 35.36 -35.37 -53.61
N ALA A 314 34.22 -35.92 -53.21
CA ALA A 314 33.83 -37.30 -53.54
C ALA A 314 33.64 -37.49 -55.05
N GLU A 315 32.93 -36.58 -55.73
CA GLU A 315 32.76 -36.62 -57.19
C GLU A 315 34.10 -36.55 -57.93
N LEU A 316 35.00 -35.66 -57.50
CA LEU A 316 36.35 -35.56 -58.05
C LEU A 316 37.18 -36.83 -57.80
N SER A 317 37.10 -37.41 -56.61
CA SER A 317 37.82 -38.64 -56.25
C SER A 317 37.33 -39.82 -57.09
N LYS A 318 36.02 -39.95 -57.26
CA LYS A 318 35.41 -40.98 -58.11
C LYS A 318 35.88 -40.87 -59.55
N LYS A 319 35.81 -39.67 -60.14
CA LYS A 319 36.31 -39.44 -61.50
C LYS A 319 37.81 -39.78 -61.64
N ALA A 320 38.64 -39.34 -60.69
CA ALA A 320 40.06 -39.65 -60.70
C ALA A 320 40.35 -41.16 -60.53
N THR A 321 39.47 -41.89 -59.84
CA THR A 321 39.56 -43.36 -59.67
C THR A 321 39.22 -44.05 -60.99
N GLU A 322 38.14 -43.64 -61.66
CA GLU A 322 37.76 -44.12 -63.00
C GLU A 322 38.90 -43.89 -64.01
N ASP A 323 39.45 -42.67 -64.07
CA ASP A 323 40.57 -42.33 -64.95
C ASP A 323 41.83 -43.18 -64.64
N SER A 324 42.12 -43.44 -63.35
CA SER A 324 43.26 -44.28 -62.94
C SER A 324 43.09 -45.74 -63.34
N PHE A 325 41.86 -46.27 -63.23
CA PHE A 325 41.52 -47.63 -63.62
C PHE A 325 41.64 -47.82 -65.14
N ASP A 326 41.15 -46.86 -65.92
CA ASP A 326 41.28 -46.88 -67.38
C ASP A 326 42.74 -46.83 -67.82
N LEU A 327 43.56 -45.96 -67.22
CA LEU A 327 45.01 -45.89 -67.45
C LEU A 327 45.72 -47.20 -67.09
N LEU A 328 45.37 -47.84 -65.96
CA LEU A 328 45.93 -49.13 -65.57
C LEU A 328 45.62 -50.23 -66.58
N ASN A 329 44.40 -50.24 -67.14
CA ASN A 329 44.02 -51.19 -68.17
C ASN A 329 44.77 -50.96 -69.48
N GLU A 330 44.88 -49.70 -69.93
CA GLU A 330 45.66 -49.35 -71.13
C GLU A 330 47.16 -49.71 -70.99
N LEU A 331 47.73 -49.49 -69.80
CA LEU A 331 49.10 -49.88 -69.48
C LEU A 331 49.29 -51.39 -69.51
N ASN A 332 48.35 -52.16 -68.96
CA ASN A 332 48.41 -53.63 -69.02
C ASN A 332 48.38 -54.13 -70.47
N GLN A 333 47.48 -53.59 -71.30
CA GLN A 333 47.41 -53.94 -72.73
C GLN A 333 48.71 -53.59 -73.47
N SER A 334 49.29 -52.43 -73.17
CA SER A 334 50.55 -51.98 -73.76
C SER A 334 51.73 -52.87 -73.33
N LEU A 335 51.78 -53.28 -72.05
CA LEU A 335 52.76 -54.23 -71.53
C LEU A 335 52.68 -55.58 -72.24
N GLU A 336 51.46 -56.11 -72.45
CA GLU A 336 51.25 -57.35 -73.19
C GLU A 336 51.76 -57.24 -74.65
N GLN A 337 51.49 -56.12 -75.31
CA GLN A 337 52.00 -55.86 -76.67
C GLN A 337 53.53 -55.81 -76.70
N LEU A 338 54.15 -55.13 -75.74
CA LEU A 338 55.60 -55.02 -75.63
C LEU A 338 56.26 -56.36 -75.32
N GLN A 339 55.65 -57.19 -74.47
CA GLN A 339 56.13 -58.55 -74.21
C GLN A 339 56.10 -59.40 -75.49
N ARG A 340 55.08 -59.25 -76.34
CA ARG A 340 55.01 -59.93 -77.64
C ARG A 340 56.12 -59.44 -78.58
N ILE A 341 56.34 -58.13 -78.66
CA ILE A 341 57.42 -57.53 -79.48
C ILE A 341 58.79 -58.01 -78.99
N GLY A 342 59.02 -57.99 -77.67
CA GLY A 342 60.26 -58.47 -77.07
C GLY A 342 60.52 -59.94 -77.38
N LYS A 343 59.48 -60.79 -77.26
CA LYS A 343 59.56 -62.22 -77.64
C LYS A 343 59.86 -62.39 -79.13
N GLN A 344 59.18 -61.67 -80.02
CA GLN A 344 59.42 -61.74 -81.46
C GLN A 344 60.83 -61.26 -81.83
N ALA A 345 61.33 -60.20 -81.21
CA ALA A 345 62.68 -59.70 -81.41
C ALA A 345 63.73 -60.71 -80.94
N PHE A 346 63.49 -61.36 -79.80
CA PHE A 346 64.34 -62.42 -79.27
C PHE A 346 64.37 -63.66 -80.20
N ASP A 347 63.19 -64.15 -80.61
CA ASP A 347 63.07 -65.28 -81.54
C ASP A 347 63.75 -64.96 -82.88
N SER A 348 63.59 -63.73 -83.39
CA SER A 348 64.26 -63.25 -84.62
C SER A 348 65.78 -63.15 -84.46
N SER A 349 66.26 -62.69 -83.31
CA SER A 349 67.71 -62.65 -83.00
C SER A 349 68.29 -64.06 -82.99
N GLN A 350 67.59 -65.01 -82.35
CA GLN A 350 68.02 -66.42 -82.30
C GLN A 350 68.05 -67.06 -83.69
N GLN A 351 67.03 -66.81 -84.52
CA GLN A 351 67.01 -67.29 -85.91
C GLN A 351 68.14 -66.68 -86.74
N MET A 352 68.41 -65.39 -86.61
CA MET A 352 69.50 -64.74 -87.35
C MET A 352 70.89 -65.17 -86.87
N GLN A 353 71.08 -65.47 -85.58
CA GLN A 353 72.32 -66.06 -85.07
C GLN A 353 72.52 -67.48 -85.62
N ALA A 354 71.46 -68.27 -85.72
CA ALA A 354 71.51 -69.60 -86.34
C ALA A 354 71.91 -69.50 -87.83
N LEU A 355 71.28 -68.60 -88.60
CA LEU A 355 71.63 -68.29 -89.99
C LEU A 355 73.08 -67.83 -90.15
N HIS A 356 73.56 -66.95 -89.26
CA HIS A 356 74.95 -66.49 -89.25
C HIS A 356 75.93 -67.64 -89.04
N LYS A 357 75.58 -68.60 -88.16
CA LYS A 357 76.42 -69.77 -87.86
C LYS A 357 76.41 -70.81 -88.99
N GLU A 358 75.29 -70.97 -89.68
CA GLU A 358 75.10 -71.97 -90.75
C GLU A 358 75.76 -71.57 -92.07
N PHE A 359 75.68 -70.29 -92.47
CA PHE A 359 76.18 -69.79 -93.76
C PHE A 359 77.47 -68.96 -93.66
N GLN A 360 78.17 -69.01 -92.52
CA GLN A 360 79.35 -68.20 -92.21
C GLN A 360 80.46 -68.24 -93.27
N LYS A 361 80.59 -69.36 -94.00
CA LYS A 361 81.62 -69.57 -95.04
C LYS A 361 81.19 -69.15 -96.44
N GLU A 362 79.90 -68.90 -96.67
CA GLU A 362 79.32 -68.58 -98.00
C GLU A 362 78.92 -67.10 -98.14
N PHE A 363 78.83 -66.36 -97.04
CA PHE A 363 78.51 -64.94 -97.08
C PHE A 363 79.65 -64.08 -97.60
N SER A 364 79.32 -63.09 -98.45
CA SER A 364 80.25 -62.01 -98.79
C SER A 364 80.51 -61.11 -97.57
N PRO A 365 81.67 -60.41 -97.49
CA PRO A 365 82.00 -59.54 -96.36
C PRO A 365 80.93 -58.48 -96.04
N ALA A 366 80.24 -57.97 -97.08
CA ALA A 366 79.16 -56.99 -96.94
C ALA A 366 77.89 -57.60 -96.30
N ALA A 367 77.50 -58.82 -96.68
CA ALA A 367 76.34 -59.51 -96.12
C ALA A 367 76.53 -59.88 -94.65
N ALA A 368 77.74 -60.32 -94.27
CA ALA A 368 78.09 -60.62 -92.89
C ALA A 368 78.04 -59.37 -91.99
N GLN A 369 78.52 -58.22 -92.49
CA GLN A 369 78.47 -56.95 -91.75
C GLN A 369 77.03 -56.44 -91.56
N GLN A 370 76.16 -56.63 -92.55
CA GLN A 370 74.75 -56.24 -92.45
C GLN A 370 73.98 -57.12 -91.46
N LEU A 371 74.21 -58.44 -91.45
CA LEU A 371 73.66 -59.36 -90.45
C LEU A 371 74.11 -59.00 -89.02
N GLN A 372 75.39 -58.70 -88.82
CA GLN A 372 75.93 -58.28 -87.53
C GLN A 372 75.29 -56.96 -87.05
N THR A 373 75.07 -56.01 -87.97
CA THR A 373 74.38 -54.75 -87.68
C THR A 373 72.94 -55.02 -87.26
N THR A 374 72.21 -55.86 -87.99
CA THR A 374 70.82 -56.20 -87.67
C THR A 374 70.69 -56.94 -86.32
N LEU A 375 71.62 -57.85 -86.01
CA LEU A 375 71.70 -58.49 -84.69
C LEU A 375 71.91 -57.47 -83.57
N SER A 376 72.86 -56.54 -83.75
CA SER A 376 73.09 -55.48 -82.75
C SER A 376 71.88 -54.55 -82.56
N THR A 377 71.11 -54.28 -83.61
CA THR A 377 69.88 -53.50 -83.50
C THR A 377 68.75 -54.25 -82.81
N LEU A 378 68.65 -55.57 -83.01
CA LEU A 378 67.68 -56.42 -82.29
C LEU A 378 68.02 -56.54 -80.81
N ASP A 379 69.31 -56.69 -80.47
CA ASP A 379 69.77 -56.72 -79.08
C ASP A 379 69.50 -55.37 -78.39
N ASN A 380 69.79 -54.25 -79.08
CA ASN A 380 69.47 -52.92 -78.57
C ASN A 380 67.96 -52.71 -78.40
N LEU A 381 67.14 -53.19 -79.35
CA LEU A 381 65.68 -53.15 -79.26
C LEU A 381 65.19 -53.97 -78.06
N ASN A 382 65.75 -55.15 -77.82
CA ASN A 382 65.38 -56.01 -76.71
C ASN A 382 65.74 -55.36 -75.35
N GLU A 383 66.95 -54.80 -75.23
CA GLU A 383 67.38 -54.07 -74.03
C GLU A 383 66.49 -52.86 -73.75
N ARG A 384 66.17 -52.07 -74.78
CA ARG A 384 65.26 -50.92 -74.66
C ARG A 384 63.83 -51.34 -74.30
N THR A 385 63.34 -52.45 -74.85
CA THR A 385 62.00 -52.99 -74.54
C THR A 385 61.93 -53.43 -73.08
N ASN A 386 62.95 -54.14 -72.58
CA ASN A 386 63.06 -54.54 -71.18
C ASN A 386 63.15 -53.32 -70.23
N GLY A 387 63.96 -52.33 -70.59
CA GLY A 387 64.07 -51.08 -69.83
C GLY A 387 62.76 -50.27 -69.82
N PHE A 388 62.00 -50.31 -70.91
CA PHE A 388 60.69 -49.66 -70.98
C PHE A 388 59.62 -50.40 -70.16
N MET A 389 59.58 -51.73 -70.21
CA MET A 389 58.70 -52.56 -69.38
C MET A 389 58.94 -52.31 -67.88
N ALA A 390 60.20 -52.23 -67.44
CA ALA A 390 60.51 -51.93 -66.04
C ALA A 390 59.99 -50.55 -65.59
N ARG A 391 60.03 -49.53 -66.46
CA ARG A 391 59.46 -48.20 -66.17
C ARG A 391 57.94 -48.22 -66.13
N MET A 392 57.30 -48.98 -67.02
CA MET A 392 55.85 -49.17 -67.02
C MET A 392 55.36 -49.90 -65.76
N ASP A 393 56.10 -50.88 -65.23
CA ASP A 393 55.77 -51.55 -63.97
C ASP A 393 55.84 -50.60 -62.77
N VAL A 394 56.84 -49.71 -62.73
CA VAL A 394 56.92 -48.65 -61.71
C VAL A 394 55.74 -47.69 -61.83
N LEU A 395 55.37 -47.29 -63.05
CA LEU A 395 54.22 -46.41 -63.29
C LEU A 395 52.90 -47.08 -62.86
N LYS A 396 52.72 -48.36 -63.17
CA LYS A 396 51.58 -49.18 -62.74
C LYS A 396 51.49 -49.28 -61.22
N SER A 397 52.61 -49.51 -60.53
CA SER A 397 52.66 -49.51 -59.07
C SER A 397 52.30 -48.14 -58.49
N GLY A 398 52.74 -47.05 -59.12
CA GLY A 398 52.38 -45.69 -58.72
C GLY A 398 50.88 -45.41 -58.88
N LEU A 399 50.29 -45.78 -60.02
CA LEU A 399 48.85 -45.66 -60.28
C LEU A 399 48.00 -46.48 -59.31
N SER A 400 48.41 -47.72 -59.00
CA SER A 400 47.70 -48.55 -58.01
C SER A 400 47.80 -47.97 -56.58
N ALA A 401 48.90 -47.30 -56.22
CA ALA A 401 49.01 -46.59 -54.96
C ALA A 401 48.08 -45.35 -54.92
N ILE A 402 47.98 -44.62 -56.04
CA ILE A 402 47.06 -43.48 -56.19
C ILE A 402 45.60 -43.95 -56.09
N GLU A 403 45.24 -45.03 -56.78
CA GLU A 403 43.90 -45.63 -56.72
C GLU A 403 43.51 -46.01 -55.29
N ASN A 404 44.40 -46.69 -54.56
CA ASN A 404 44.17 -47.04 -53.15
C ASN A 404 43.97 -45.80 -52.27
N GLN A 405 44.73 -44.72 -52.49
CA GLN A 405 44.55 -43.46 -51.78
C GLN A 405 43.21 -42.79 -52.15
N LEU A 406 42.84 -42.75 -53.42
CA LEU A 406 41.57 -42.18 -53.87
C LEU A 406 40.36 -42.95 -53.31
N VAL A 407 40.42 -44.27 -53.25
CA VAL A 407 39.39 -45.10 -52.60
C VAL A 407 39.29 -44.81 -51.09
N SER A 408 40.42 -44.52 -50.43
CA SER A 408 40.41 -44.12 -49.02
C SER A 408 39.83 -42.71 -48.80
N ILE A 409 40.14 -41.78 -49.71
CA ILE A 409 39.61 -40.42 -49.72
C ILE A 409 38.10 -40.46 -49.97
N ASP A 410 37.63 -41.26 -50.92
CA ASP A 410 36.21 -41.43 -51.23
C ASP A 410 35.44 -41.92 -50.00
N ARG A 411 35.92 -42.99 -49.33
CA ARG A 411 35.31 -43.51 -48.10
C ARG A 411 35.27 -42.48 -46.98
N ALA A 412 36.38 -41.79 -46.72
CA ALA A 412 36.46 -40.77 -45.69
C ALA A 412 35.53 -39.59 -45.99
N THR A 413 35.47 -39.18 -47.25
CA THR A 413 34.63 -38.07 -47.71
C THR A 413 33.15 -38.43 -47.67
N HIS A 414 32.78 -39.65 -48.07
CA HIS A 414 31.42 -40.17 -47.96
C HIS A 414 30.94 -40.17 -46.51
N GLN A 415 31.73 -40.72 -45.59
CA GLN A 415 31.41 -40.72 -44.16
C GLN A 415 31.29 -39.29 -43.62
N TRP A 416 32.15 -38.37 -44.08
CA TRP A 416 32.09 -36.98 -43.68
C TRP A 416 30.85 -36.24 -44.21
N VAL A 417 30.43 -36.52 -45.45
CA VAL A 417 29.19 -35.97 -46.04
C VAL A 417 27.96 -36.50 -45.32
N GLU A 418 27.92 -37.81 -45.03
CA GLU A 418 26.82 -38.45 -44.29
C GLU A 418 26.68 -37.88 -42.88
N ASN A 419 27.80 -37.78 -42.15
CA ASN A 419 27.84 -37.14 -40.85
C ASN A 419 27.51 -35.63 -40.94
N GLY A 420 27.93 -34.97 -42.01
CA GLY A 420 27.65 -33.55 -42.27
C GLY A 420 26.16 -33.27 -42.41
N HIS A 421 25.43 -34.08 -43.19
CA HIS A 421 23.98 -33.99 -43.32
C HIS A 421 23.26 -34.27 -41.99
N GLY A 422 23.71 -35.28 -41.24
CA GLY A 422 23.20 -35.59 -39.91
C GLY A 422 23.38 -34.44 -38.92
N ASN A 423 24.60 -33.88 -38.86
CA ASN A 423 24.95 -32.74 -38.00
C ASN A 423 24.19 -31.47 -38.39
N GLN A 424 23.98 -31.23 -39.69
CA GLN A 424 23.17 -30.10 -40.15
C GLN A 424 21.71 -30.25 -39.70
N ARG A 425 21.13 -31.44 -39.85
CA ARG A 425 19.74 -31.70 -39.43
C ARG A 425 19.56 -31.47 -37.94
N GLN A 426 20.46 -32.01 -37.12
CA GLN A 426 20.47 -31.75 -35.68
C GLN A 426 20.67 -30.26 -35.37
N GLY A 427 21.57 -29.59 -36.09
CA GLY A 427 21.78 -28.15 -35.95
C GLY A 427 20.53 -27.32 -36.19
N TRP A 428 19.75 -27.64 -37.25
CA TRP A 428 18.48 -26.98 -37.54
C TRP A 428 17.38 -27.32 -36.52
N GLU A 429 17.32 -28.55 -36.01
CA GLU A 429 16.40 -28.92 -34.91
C GLU A 429 16.70 -28.13 -33.63
N VAL A 430 17.98 -28.03 -33.25
CA VAL A 430 18.40 -27.25 -32.08
C VAL A 430 18.09 -25.76 -32.29
N LEU A 431 18.32 -25.21 -33.48
CA LEU A 431 17.93 -23.84 -33.83
C LEU A 431 16.41 -23.62 -33.70
N GLY A 432 15.59 -24.52 -34.24
CA GLY A 432 14.14 -24.43 -34.13
C GLY A 432 13.66 -24.53 -32.67
N ALA A 433 14.30 -25.38 -31.87
CA ALA A 433 14.03 -25.47 -30.43
C ALA A 433 14.44 -24.18 -29.69
N MET A 434 15.61 -23.60 -30.01
CA MET A 434 16.07 -22.33 -29.45
C MET A 434 15.16 -21.16 -29.84
N GLU A 435 14.75 -21.04 -31.10
CA GLU A 435 13.80 -20.01 -31.56
C GLU A 435 12.44 -20.16 -30.87
N GLY A 436 11.92 -21.39 -30.76
CA GLY A 436 10.68 -21.67 -30.03
C GLY A 436 10.77 -21.39 -28.53
N MET A 437 11.94 -21.59 -27.92
CA MET A 437 12.20 -21.24 -26.52
C MET A 437 12.31 -19.73 -26.35
N GLN A 438 12.98 -19.04 -27.27
CA GLN A 438 13.14 -17.58 -27.28
C GLN A 438 11.79 -16.88 -27.37
N ALA A 439 10.89 -17.33 -28.27
CA ALA A 439 9.55 -16.77 -28.40
C ALA A 439 8.70 -16.91 -27.11
N ARG A 440 8.78 -18.08 -26.44
CA ARG A 440 8.11 -18.29 -25.15
C ARG A 440 8.71 -17.43 -24.05
N THR A 441 10.03 -17.32 -24.02
CA THR A 441 10.77 -16.51 -23.06
C THR A 441 10.44 -15.01 -23.23
N GLU A 442 10.35 -14.52 -24.46
CA GLU A 442 9.94 -13.15 -24.76
C GLU A 442 8.51 -12.85 -24.25
N SER A 443 7.57 -13.77 -24.47
CA SER A 443 6.20 -13.65 -23.94
C SER A 443 6.15 -13.59 -22.41
N ALA A 444 6.91 -14.47 -21.74
CA ALA A 444 7.04 -14.46 -20.28
C ALA A 444 7.67 -13.15 -19.77
N PHE A 445 8.70 -12.65 -20.44
CA PHE A 445 9.35 -11.39 -20.10
C PHE A 445 8.45 -10.16 -20.32
N ARG A 446 7.61 -10.14 -21.36
CA ARG A 446 6.61 -9.07 -21.52
C ARG A 446 5.61 -9.04 -20.36
N THR A 447 5.19 -10.21 -19.88
CA THR A 447 4.30 -10.34 -18.71
C THR A 447 5.00 -9.91 -17.42
N LEU A 448 6.28 -10.25 -17.27
CA LEU A 448 7.09 -9.76 -16.14
C LEU A 448 7.29 -8.25 -16.20
N ALA A 449 7.53 -7.67 -17.38
CA ALA A 449 7.71 -6.23 -17.56
C ALA A 449 6.45 -5.44 -17.14
N SER A 450 5.25 -5.92 -17.50
CA SER A 450 4.00 -5.28 -17.06
C SER A 450 3.82 -5.36 -15.53
N THR A 451 4.23 -6.47 -14.92
CA THR A 451 4.23 -6.65 -13.45
C THR A 451 5.20 -5.68 -12.78
N VAL A 452 6.44 -5.58 -13.28
CA VAL A 452 7.45 -4.62 -12.82
C VAL A 452 6.92 -3.19 -12.90
N GLN A 453 6.32 -2.81 -14.03
CA GLN A 453 5.76 -1.47 -14.21
C GLN A 453 4.59 -1.17 -13.26
N THR A 454 3.78 -2.19 -12.93
CA THR A 454 2.71 -2.07 -11.94
C THR A 454 3.29 -1.83 -10.54
N ILE A 455 4.32 -2.58 -10.14
CA ILE A 455 5.01 -2.39 -8.86
C ILE A 455 5.59 -0.98 -8.74
N LEU A 456 6.24 -0.49 -9.79
CA LEU A 456 6.81 0.87 -9.82
C LEU A 456 5.72 1.95 -9.71
N ARG A 457 4.56 1.74 -10.34
CA ARG A 457 3.41 2.66 -10.21
C ARG A 457 2.82 2.65 -8.80
N SER A 458 2.84 1.51 -8.11
CA SER A 458 2.41 1.39 -6.73
C SER A 458 3.31 2.21 -5.78
N ASP A 459 4.63 2.32 -6.03
CA ASP A 459 5.51 3.20 -5.22
C ASP A 459 5.08 4.68 -5.28
N GLU A 460 4.69 5.16 -6.46
CA GLU A 460 4.19 6.53 -6.65
C GLU A 460 2.91 6.77 -5.83
N MET A 461 1.96 5.84 -5.89
CA MET A 461 0.74 5.90 -5.09
C MET A 461 1.04 5.87 -3.59
N MET A 462 1.99 5.05 -3.15
CA MET A 462 2.43 4.99 -1.76
C MET A 462 3.09 6.29 -1.29
N ARG A 463 3.80 7.01 -2.16
CA ARG A 463 4.34 8.34 -1.80
C ARG A 463 3.23 9.36 -1.51
N GLU A 464 2.19 9.37 -2.34
CA GLU A 464 1.05 10.26 -2.13
C GLU A 464 0.27 9.90 -0.86
N MET A 465 0.09 8.61 -0.58
CA MET A 465 -0.51 8.15 0.67
C MET A 465 0.35 8.50 1.90
N GLU A 466 1.68 8.37 1.82
CA GLU A 466 2.60 8.79 2.88
C GLU A 466 2.46 10.29 3.19
N LYS A 467 2.37 11.13 2.15
CA LYS A 467 2.16 12.57 2.31
C LYS A 467 0.84 12.87 3.04
N ARG A 468 -0.23 12.13 2.75
CA ARG A 468 -1.50 12.28 3.45
C ARG A 468 -1.41 11.81 4.90
N LEU A 469 -0.76 10.68 5.15
CA LEU A 469 -0.55 10.14 6.49
C LEU A 469 0.39 10.98 7.35
N SER A 470 1.33 11.72 6.74
CA SER A 470 2.23 12.64 7.47
C SER A 470 1.52 13.78 8.19
N ARG A 471 0.23 14.02 7.86
CA ARG A 471 -0.61 14.99 8.58
C ARG A 471 -1.08 14.49 9.94
N PHE A 472 -0.96 13.19 10.21
CA PHE A 472 -1.26 12.58 11.49
C PHE A 472 0.04 12.49 12.29
N ASP A 473 0.18 13.33 13.31
CA ASP A 473 1.25 13.21 14.30
C ASP A 473 0.79 12.24 15.38
N VAL A 474 1.23 10.99 15.24
CA VAL A 474 0.85 9.87 16.12
C VAL A 474 2.04 9.39 16.94
#